data_AF-A0A3M2AT99-F1
#
_entry.id   AF-A0A3M2AT99-F1
#
_cell.length_a   1.000
_cell.length_b   1.000
_cell.length_c   1.000
_cell.angle_alpha   90.00
_cell.angle_beta   90.00
_cell.angle_gamma   90.00
#
_symmetry.space_group_name_H-M   'P 1'
#
loop_
_entity.id
_entity.type
_entity.pdbx_description
1 polymer ?
#
loop_
_entity_poly.entity_id
_entity_poly.type
_entity_poly.pdbx_seq_one_letter_code
_entity_poly.pdbx_strand_id
1 'polypeptide(L)'
;MKAIRFWSTLMLILCANAFAQTVYVDEFEGGFSPDLPWTWSVIIPNEENPCDYVNTENSDYPYFFDGGSLHIVMHPWNSTYNQWNYAANFPTLPVLGFDPGWTIETEISLNLQGNIPTVYTQAGLMLMRDMDNYYQAMLIVFPNDGTNPHKFWLSTAHEVNRDYQYGGASAGFWGENEPSFTLKLRLEDAGVDENNNPLIKVRVQLPGWTDFVDVWPSPFAMPQMVQSVAQQGGLLSLFNVAGFTGDPQPVASFAYIRLENIRLAGALEGDVDGNGCVDDADLLTVLFAFGSGGELQPADVNKDCVVDDADLLSVLFQFGNGC
;
A
#
# COMPACT_ATOMS: atom_id res chain seq x y z
N MET A 1 -55.09 -52.71 -11.16
CA MET A 1 -54.34 -51.81 -10.25
C MET A 1 -53.06 -51.39 -10.97
N LYS A 2 -52.99 -50.14 -11.46
CA LYS A 2 -51.79 -49.55 -12.06
C LYS A 2 -51.05 -48.79 -10.95
N ALA A 3 -49.83 -49.18 -10.63
CA ALA A 3 -48.97 -48.47 -9.69
C ALA A 3 -48.23 -47.35 -10.44
N ILE A 4 -48.51 -46.10 -10.08
CA ILE A 4 -47.79 -44.91 -10.55
C ILE A 4 -46.64 -44.68 -9.57
N ARG A 5 -45.39 -44.82 -10.04
CA ARG A 5 -44.20 -44.41 -9.30
C ARG A 5 -43.91 -42.94 -9.62
N PHE A 6 -44.15 -42.05 -8.66
CA PHE A 6 -43.62 -40.69 -8.70
C PHE A 6 -42.12 -40.73 -8.43
N TRP A 7 -41.32 -40.28 -9.38
CA TRP A 7 -39.91 -39.95 -9.16
C TRP A 7 -39.85 -38.47 -8.80
N SER A 8 -39.55 -38.17 -7.54
CA SER A 8 -39.26 -36.82 -7.07
C SER A 8 -37.80 -36.51 -7.41
N THR A 9 -37.56 -35.66 -8.40
CA THR A 9 -36.25 -35.10 -8.70
C THR A 9 -35.90 -34.09 -7.60
N LEU A 10 -34.97 -34.43 -6.72
CA LEU A 10 -34.41 -33.52 -5.74
C LEU A 10 -33.46 -32.57 -6.50
N MET A 11 -33.88 -31.33 -6.73
CA MET A 11 -33.05 -30.29 -7.35
C MET A 11 -32.15 -29.72 -6.26
N LEU A 12 -30.88 -30.14 -6.24
CA LEU A 12 -29.85 -29.60 -5.38
C LEU A 12 -29.49 -28.21 -5.92
N ILE A 13 -29.99 -27.15 -5.28
CA ILE A 13 -29.57 -25.78 -5.57
C ILE A 13 -28.20 -25.61 -4.91
N LEU A 14 -27.13 -25.66 -5.72
CA LEU A 14 -25.84 -25.13 -5.29
C LEU A 14 -26.01 -23.61 -5.15
N CYS A 15 -26.15 -23.14 -3.92
CA CYS A 15 -25.80 -21.76 -3.59
C CYS A 15 -24.28 -21.66 -3.72
N ALA A 16 -23.80 -21.24 -4.89
CA ALA A 16 -22.45 -20.69 -4.96
C ALA A 16 -22.49 -19.40 -4.13
N ASN A 17 -21.84 -19.42 -2.96
CA ASN A 17 -21.51 -18.18 -2.27
C ASN A 17 -20.59 -17.42 -3.21
N ALA A 18 -21.14 -16.46 -3.95
CA ALA A 18 -20.32 -15.42 -4.54
C ALA A 18 -19.73 -14.66 -3.36
N PHE A 19 -18.45 -14.86 -3.06
CA PHE A 19 -17.74 -13.97 -2.14
C PHE A 19 -17.95 -12.55 -2.68
N ALA A 20 -18.52 -11.68 -1.85
CA ALA A 20 -18.68 -10.28 -2.23
C ALA A 20 -17.27 -9.70 -2.42
N GLN A 21 -17.03 -9.11 -3.59
CA GLN A 21 -15.76 -8.46 -3.88
C GLN A 21 -15.67 -7.20 -3.02
N THR A 22 -14.68 -7.13 -2.14
CA THR A 22 -14.43 -5.92 -1.33
C THR A 22 -13.71 -4.91 -2.21
N VAL A 23 -14.24 -3.69 -2.32
CA VAL A 23 -13.65 -2.61 -3.11
C VAL A 23 -13.64 -1.33 -2.29
N TYR A 24 -12.45 -0.78 -2.09
CA TYR A 24 -12.24 0.53 -1.49
C TYR A 24 -11.70 1.50 -2.55
N VAL A 25 -12.19 2.73 -2.53
CA VAL A 25 -11.69 3.82 -3.38
C VAL A 25 -11.60 5.07 -2.53
N ASP A 26 -10.44 5.73 -2.57
CA ASP A 26 -10.27 7.10 -2.10
C ASP A 26 -9.93 7.97 -3.29
N GLU A 27 -10.78 8.95 -3.61
CA GLU A 27 -10.57 9.94 -4.68
C GLU A 27 -9.89 11.21 -4.13
N PHE A 28 -9.56 11.24 -2.83
CA PHE A 28 -8.90 12.36 -2.16
C PHE A 28 -9.64 13.70 -2.30
N GLU A 29 -10.97 13.63 -2.33
CA GLU A 29 -11.88 14.77 -2.51
C GLU A 29 -11.91 15.67 -1.27
N GLY A 30 -10.94 16.57 -1.19
CA GLY A 30 -10.78 17.54 -0.10
C GLY A 30 -10.12 16.96 1.17
N GLY A 31 -9.70 15.70 1.15
CA GLY A 31 -9.07 15.02 2.26
C GLY A 31 -8.97 13.52 2.04
N PHE A 32 -8.35 12.82 2.98
CA PHE A 32 -8.47 11.36 3.09
C PHE A 32 -9.91 10.97 3.43
N SER A 33 -10.40 9.90 2.80
CA SER A 33 -11.71 9.36 3.12
C SER A 33 -11.77 8.94 4.60
N PRO A 34 -12.79 9.37 5.36
CA PRO A 34 -12.93 9.00 6.77
C PRO A 34 -13.30 7.52 6.96
N ASP A 35 -13.76 6.84 5.90
CA ASP A 35 -14.12 5.43 5.93
C ASP A 35 -12.89 4.51 5.77
N LEU A 36 -11.71 5.08 5.51
CA LEU A 36 -10.46 4.35 5.38
C LEU A 36 -9.53 4.68 6.55
N PRO A 37 -8.78 3.68 7.07
CA PRO A 37 -7.91 3.83 8.24
C PRO A 37 -6.60 4.55 7.91
N TRP A 38 -6.65 5.68 7.22
CA TRP A 38 -5.46 6.45 6.90
C TRP A 38 -4.75 6.92 8.17
N THR A 39 -3.44 6.74 8.18
CA THR A 39 -2.56 7.23 9.24
C THR A 39 -1.27 7.76 8.64
N TRP A 40 -0.50 8.47 9.44
CA TRP A 40 0.86 8.90 9.07
C TRP A 40 1.93 8.02 9.73
N SER A 41 1.51 6.93 10.37
CA SER A 41 2.37 6.04 11.12
C SER A 41 3.09 5.06 10.20
N VAL A 42 4.41 4.98 10.35
CA VAL A 42 5.29 3.95 9.76
C VAL A 42 6.15 3.35 10.86
N ILE A 43 6.70 2.17 10.64
CA ILE A 43 7.65 1.56 11.58
C ILE A 43 9.07 1.86 11.10
N ILE A 44 9.90 2.47 11.94
CA ILE A 44 11.30 2.76 11.64
C ILE A 44 12.19 2.03 12.66
N PRO A 45 12.67 0.82 12.33
CA PRO A 45 13.44 0.03 13.29
C PRO A 45 14.71 0.75 13.74
N ASN A 46 14.91 0.80 15.06
CA ASN A 46 16.13 1.32 15.67
C ASN A 46 16.70 0.33 16.71
N GLU A 47 17.92 0.59 17.18
CA GLU A 47 18.63 -0.34 18.09
C GLU A 47 17.92 -0.53 19.44
N GLU A 48 17.12 0.44 19.88
CA GLU A 48 16.41 0.42 21.16
C GLU A 48 15.00 -0.17 21.02
N ASN A 49 14.32 0.14 19.91
CA ASN A 49 12.99 -0.35 19.59
C ASN A 49 12.91 -0.79 18.11
N PRO A 50 12.86 -2.10 17.82
CA PRO A 50 12.69 -2.58 16.46
C PRO A 50 11.33 -2.19 15.86
N CYS A 51 10.33 -1.93 16.70
CA CYS A 51 8.94 -1.70 16.29
C CYS A 51 8.52 -0.23 16.42
N ASP A 52 9.47 0.71 16.35
CA ASP A 52 9.22 2.13 16.62
C ASP A 52 8.24 2.76 15.62
N TYR A 53 7.01 2.99 16.06
CA TYR A 53 5.97 3.66 15.29
C TYR A 53 6.23 5.17 15.26
N VAL A 54 6.58 5.69 14.09
CA VAL A 54 6.89 7.10 13.86
C VAL A 54 5.75 7.76 13.08
N ASN A 55 5.26 8.89 13.59
CA ASN A 55 4.39 9.77 12.81
C ASN A 55 5.23 10.54 11.79
N THR A 56 4.99 10.28 10.50
CA THR A 56 5.73 10.87 9.38
C THR A 56 5.17 12.22 8.93
N GLU A 57 4.03 12.67 9.46
CA GLU A 57 3.41 13.93 9.06
C GLU A 57 4.34 15.11 9.33
N ASN A 58 4.66 15.86 8.28
CA ASN A 58 5.57 16.98 8.35
C ASN A 58 5.04 18.17 7.54
N SER A 59 4.76 19.27 8.25
CA SER A 59 4.19 20.49 7.66
C SER A 59 5.22 21.44 7.05
N ASP A 60 6.52 21.25 7.28
CA ASP A 60 7.58 22.08 6.68
C ASP A 60 7.69 21.87 5.16
N TYR A 61 7.35 20.68 4.67
CA TYR A 61 7.20 20.35 3.25
C TYR A 61 5.83 19.73 3.05
N PRO A 62 4.79 20.52 2.76
CA PRO A 62 3.42 20.10 2.99
C PRO A 62 2.96 19.05 1.99
N TYR A 63 2.03 18.22 2.43
CA TYR A 63 1.06 17.62 1.54
C TYR A 63 -0.18 18.52 1.47
N PHE A 64 -0.98 18.41 0.41
CA PHE A 64 -2.25 19.12 0.30
C PHE A 64 -3.23 18.37 -0.60
N PHE A 65 -4.51 18.71 -0.47
CA PHE A 65 -5.59 18.19 -1.31
C PHE A 65 -6.09 19.30 -2.22
N ASP A 66 -6.08 19.05 -3.53
CA ASP A 66 -6.58 20.00 -4.52
C ASP A 66 -7.07 19.26 -5.77
N GLY A 67 -8.25 19.65 -6.25
CA GLY A 67 -8.84 19.13 -7.48
C GLY A 67 -9.12 17.62 -7.49
N GLY A 68 -9.48 17.02 -6.36
CA GLY A 68 -9.72 15.57 -6.27
C GLY A 68 -8.42 14.78 -6.37
N SER A 69 -7.39 15.20 -5.65
CA SER A 69 -6.08 14.56 -5.65
C SER A 69 -5.32 14.90 -4.38
N LEU A 70 -4.54 13.93 -3.89
CA LEU A 70 -3.51 14.15 -2.90
C LEU A 70 -2.23 14.62 -3.58
N HIS A 71 -1.62 15.68 -3.08
CA HIS A 71 -0.33 16.18 -3.54
C HIS A 71 0.68 16.08 -2.42
N ILE A 72 1.80 15.40 -2.65
CA ILE A 72 2.90 15.27 -1.70
C ILE A 72 4.09 16.06 -2.24
N VAL A 73 4.43 17.17 -1.59
CA VAL A 73 5.66 17.90 -1.90
C VAL A 73 6.84 17.08 -1.40
N MET A 74 7.84 16.91 -2.26
CA MET A 74 9.01 16.14 -1.91
C MET A 74 9.80 16.80 -0.78
N HIS A 75 10.18 16.00 0.21
CA HIS A 75 11.05 16.43 1.29
C HIS A 75 12.52 16.16 0.91
N PRO A 76 13.46 17.12 1.10
CA PRO A 76 14.84 17.00 0.61
C PRO A 76 15.65 15.83 1.15
N TRP A 77 15.26 15.34 2.33
CA TRP A 77 15.94 14.27 3.05
C TRP A 77 15.19 12.94 2.98
N ASN A 78 14.03 12.89 2.34
CA ASN A 78 13.31 11.63 2.16
C ASN A 78 14.17 10.66 1.36
N SER A 79 14.22 9.42 1.82
CA SER A 79 15.00 8.37 1.18
C SER A 79 14.41 7.01 1.54
N THR A 80 14.42 6.11 0.57
CA THR A 80 14.03 4.69 0.67
C THR A 80 15.16 3.88 0.04
N TYR A 81 16.37 4.05 0.58
CA TYR A 81 17.55 3.47 -0.04
C TYR A 81 18.54 2.99 1.01
N ASN A 82 18.56 1.67 1.19
CA ASN A 82 19.50 0.94 2.02
C ASN A 82 19.48 1.49 3.47
N GLN A 83 20.63 1.81 4.05
CA GLN A 83 20.72 2.37 5.40
C GLN A 83 20.13 3.78 5.57
N TRP A 84 19.59 4.40 4.51
CA TRP A 84 19.02 5.74 4.53
C TRP A 84 17.52 5.66 4.28
N ASN A 85 16.78 5.25 5.30
CA ASN A 85 15.33 5.20 5.27
C ASN A 85 14.77 6.35 6.11
N TYR A 86 14.33 7.38 5.42
CA TYR A 86 13.75 8.60 6.00
C TYR A 86 12.38 8.84 5.36
N ALA A 87 11.35 8.81 6.19
CA ALA A 87 9.96 8.98 5.78
C ALA A 87 9.38 10.27 6.35
N ALA A 88 9.10 11.23 5.47
CA ALA A 88 8.25 12.39 5.76
C ALA A 88 7.08 12.41 4.78
N ASN A 89 5.88 12.58 5.31
CA ASN A 89 4.60 12.53 4.59
C ASN A 89 4.40 11.22 3.83
N PHE A 90 4.45 10.09 4.56
CA PHE A 90 4.07 8.77 4.07
C PHE A 90 2.68 8.45 4.63
N PRO A 91 1.58 8.78 3.91
CA PRO A 91 0.26 8.37 4.34
C PRO A 91 0.14 6.87 4.11
N THR A 92 -0.30 6.16 5.14
CA THR A 92 -0.37 4.70 5.16
C THR A 92 -1.77 4.20 5.48
N LEU A 93 -2.11 3.07 4.85
CA LEU A 93 -3.26 2.24 5.19
C LEU A 93 -2.74 0.96 5.84
N PRO A 94 -3.15 0.66 7.09
CA PRO A 94 -2.88 -0.64 7.70
C PRO A 94 -3.67 -1.74 6.98
N VAL A 95 -2.95 -2.79 6.62
CA VAL A 95 -3.45 -3.96 5.89
C VAL A 95 -3.40 -5.17 6.81
N LEU A 96 -4.49 -5.95 6.87
CA LEU A 96 -4.55 -7.23 7.59
C LEU A 96 -4.20 -8.43 6.70
N GLY A 97 -4.38 -8.29 5.38
CA GLY A 97 -3.91 -9.24 4.39
C GLY A 97 -4.63 -9.09 3.06
N PHE A 98 -4.27 -9.93 2.09
CA PHE A 98 -4.86 -9.92 0.76
C PHE A 98 -5.65 -11.20 0.51
N ASP A 99 -6.81 -11.06 -0.12
CA ASP A 99 -7.64 -12.18 -0.54
C ASP A 99 -7.39 -12.50 -2.03
N PRO A 100 -7.73 -13.71 -2.53
CA PRO A 100 -7.50 -14.08 -3.91
C PRO A 100 -8.12 -13.09 -4.92
N GLY A 101 -7.39 -12.78 -5.99
CA GLY A 101 -7.81 -11.80 -6.99
C GLY A 101 -7.69 -10.35 -6.51
N TRP A 102 -6.77 -10.07 -5.59
CA TRP A 102 -6.52 -8.72 -5.09
C TRP A 102 -5.92 -7.80 -6.16
N THR A 103 -6.23 -6.51 -6.06
CA THR A 103 -5.62 -5.46 -6.89
C THR A 103 -5.37 -4.19 -6.07
N ILE A 104 -4.30 -3.48 -6.42
CA ILE A 104 -3.95 -2.16 -5.89
C ILE A 104 -3.67 -1.27 -7.09
N GLU A 105 -4.35 -0.14 -7.17
CA GLU A 105 -4.24 0.79 -8.29
C GLU A 105 -4.21 2.23 -7.82
N THR A 106 -3.43 3.05 -8.53
CA THR A 106 -3.44 4.50 -8.38
C THR A 106 -3.04 5.16 -9.71
N GLU A 107 -3.44 6.42 -9.89
CA GLU A 107 -2.90 7.30 -10.92
C GLU A 107 -1.92 8.29 -10.30
N ILE A 108 -0.69 8.33 -10.82
CA ILE A 108 0.41 9.13 -10.30
C ILE A 108 0.82 10.13 -11.36
N SER A 109 0.92 11.40 -10.97
CA SER A 109 1.55 12.46 -11.75
C SER A 109 2.75 12.99 -10.99
N LEU A 110 3.94 12.96 -11.58
CA LEU A 110 5.14 13.55 -10.98
C LEU A 110 5.52 14.81 -11.74
N ASN A 111 5.41 15.96 -11.09
CA ASN A 111 5.76 17.28 -11.63
C ASN A 111 7.08 17.76 -11.02
N LEU A 112 8.07 18.03 -11.87
CA LEU A 112 9.41 18.46 -11.46
C LEU A 112 9.47 19.93 -11.02
N GLN A 113 8.38 20.69 -11.18
CA GLN A 113 8.28 22.11 -10.85
C GLN A 113 9.38 22.96 -11.53
N GLY A 114 9.86 22.53 -12.70
CA GLY A 114 10.96 23.18 -13.42
C GLY A 114 12.36 22.89 -12.87
N ASN A 115 12.48 22.11 -11.79
CA ASN A 115 13.74 21.69 -11.20
C ASN A 115 14.00 20.21 -11.43
N ILE A 116 14.88 19.92 -12.39
CA ILE A 116 15.23 18.55 -12.73
C ILE A 116 16.20 18.00 -11.68
N PRO A 117 15.84 16.93 -10.96
CA PRO A 117 16.69 16.37 -9.91
C PRO A 117 18.00 15.81 -10.47
N THR A 118 19.10 15.99 -9.72
CA THR A 118 20.42 15.38 -10.02
C THR A 118 20.57 14.00 -9.38
N VAL A 119 19.49 13.48 -8.80
CA VAL A 119 19.40 12.18 -8.13
C VAL A 119 18.16 11.46 -8.64
N TYR A 120 18.03 10.17 -8.36
CA TYR A 120 16.82 9.43 -8.69
C TYR A 120 15.69 9.93 -7.80
N THR A 121 14.66 10.50 -8.42
CA THR A 121 13.41 10.90 -7.75
C THR A 121 12.35 9.87 -8.06
N GLN A 122 11.62 9.46 -7.02
CA GLN A 122 10.73 8.32 -7.05
C GLN A 122 9.40 8.71 -6.40
N ALA A 123 8.29 8.35 -7.04
CA ALA A 123 6.97 8.49 -6.45
C ALA A 123 6.12 7.27 -6.79
N GLY A 124 5.32 6.78 -5.84
CA GLY A 124 4.43 5.67 -6.10
C GLY A 124 3.85 5.01 -4.88
N LEU A 125 3.65 3.69 -5.01
CA LEU A 125 3.05 2.82 -4.00
C LEU A 125 4.14 1.99 -3.32
N MET A 126 4.01 1.81 -2.01
CA MET A 126 4.87 0.94 -1.22
C MET A 126 4.02 -0.01 -0.38
N LEU A 127 4.41 -1.29 -0.36
CA LEU A 127 3.92 -2.31 0.56
C LEU A 127 5.05 -2.61 1.53
N MET A 128 4.86 -2.37 2.82
CA MET A 128 5.93 -2.48 3.82
C MET A 128 5.49 -3.25 5.06
N ARG A 129 6.45 -3.90 5.70
CA ARG A 129 6.34 -4.32 7.09
C ARG A 129 6.90 -3.23 8.01
N ASP A 130 8.01 -2.66 7.58
CA ASP A 130 8.69 -1.54 8.21
C ASP A 130 9.56 -0.83 7.16
N MET A 131 10.21 0.27 7.54
CA MET A 131 11.04 1.07 6.64
C MET A 131 12.34 0.38 6.21
N ASP A 132 12.74 -0.75 6.78
CA ASP A 132 13.87 -1.60 6.36
C ASP A 132 13.42 -2.85 5.56
N ASN A 133 12.10 -3.07 5.42
CA ASN A 133 11.49 -4.23 4.77
C ASN A 133 10.23 -3.84 3.96
N TYR A 134 10.43 -3.55 2.67
CA TYR A 134 9.36 -3.07 1.80
C TYR A 134 9.50 -3.52 0.33
N TYR A 135 8.40 -3.42 -0.40
CA TYR A 135 8.28 -3.54 -1.84
C TYR A 135 7.69 -2.24 -2.39
N GLN A 136 8.25 -1.70 -3.47
CA GLN A 136 7.75 -0.48 -4.09
C GLN A 136 7.57 -0.63 -5.59
N ALA A 137 6.51 -0.01 -6.10
CA ALA A 137 6.28 0.20 -7.52
C ALA A 137 6.13 1.71 -7.77
N MET A 138 6.97 2.24 -8.65
CA MET A 138 7.30 3.66 -8.65
C MET A 138 7.50 4.20 -10.06
N LEU A 139 7.05 5.44 -10.25
CA LEU A 139 7.46 6.32 -11.32
C LEU A 139 8.79 6.98 -10.92
N ILE A 140 9.82 6.80 -11.73
CA ILE A 140 11.18 7.29 -11.48
C ILE A 140 11.59 8.31 -12.55
N VAL A 141 12.33 9.32 -12.12
CA VAL A 141 12.98 10.32 -12.98
C VAL A 141 14.46 9.98 -13.13
N PHE A 142 14.96 10.03 -14.35
CA PHE A 142 16.38 9.82 -14.61
C PHE A 142 17.13 11.07 -14.16
N PRO A 143 18.18 10.94 -13.34
CA PRO A 143 18.94 12.09 -12.87
C PRO A 143 19.46 12.92 -14.04
N ASN A 144 19.44 14.25 -13.91
CA ASN A 144 20.14 15.10 -14.85
C ASN A 144 21.65 14.91 -14.69
N ASP A 145 22.23 14.12 -15.58
CA ASP A 145 23.69 13.90 -15.67
C ASP A 145 24.39 14.92 -16.60
N GLY A 146 23.65 15.89 -17.14
CA GLY A 146 24.13 16.91 -18.08
C GLY A 146 24.42 16.38 -19.48
N THR A 147 24.17 15.10 -19.76
CA THR A 147 24.49 14.44 -21.03
C THR A 147 23.28 13.79 -21.70
N ASN A 148 22.31 13.32 -20.93
CA ASN A 148 21.09 12.69 -21.40
C ASN A 148 19.87 13.55 -21.09
N PRO A 149 18.83 13.54 -21.94
CA PRO A 149 17.54 14.13 -21.57
C PRO A 149 17.00 13.41 -20.34
N HIS A 150 16.41 14.17 -19.40
CA HIS A 150 15.68 13.54 -18.31
C HIS A 150 14.44 12.85 -18.87
N LYS A 151 14.08 11.73 -18.25
CA LYS A 151 13.04 10.82 -18.73
C LYS A 151 12.44 10.08 -17.56
N PHE A 152 11.25 9.57 -17.79
CA PHE A 152 10.45 8.89 -16.80
C PHE A 152 10.35 7.41 -17.15
N TRP A 153 10.31 6.53 -16.15
CA TRP A 153 9.92 5.13 -16.34
C TRP A 153 9.29 4.59 -15.08
N LEU A 154 8.57 3.48 -15.23
CA LEU A 154 8.04 2.72 -14.12
C LEU A 154 9.01 1.59 -13.80
N SER A 155 9.36 1.43 -12.53
CA SER A 155 10.18 0.32 -12.04
C SER A 155 9.67 -0.15 -10.70
N THR A 156 10.13 -1.32 -10.31
CA THR A 156 9.91 -1.87 -8.98
C THR A 156 11.23 -2.06 -8.25
N ALA A 157 11.17 -2.00 -6.93
CA ALA A 157 12.29 -2.33 -6.05
C ALA A 157 11.76 -2.99 -4.79
N HIS A 158 12.66 -3.67 -4.07
CA HIS A 158 12.41 -4.08 -2.70
C HIS A 158 13.59 -3.76 -1.84
N GLU A 159 13.35 -3.78 -0.55
CA GLU A 159 14.37 -3.81 0.47
C GLU A 159 14.03 -4.89 1.47
N VAL A 160 15.04 -5.68 1.85
CA VAL A 160 14.91 -6.71 2.88
C VAL A 160 16.10 -6.55 3.82
N ASN A 161 15.85 -6.18 5.07
CA ASN A 161 16.86 -5.88 6.06
C ASN A 161 17.91 -4.87 5.55
N ARG A 162 17.46 -3.73 5.00
CA ARG A 162 18.30 -2.67 4.42
C ARG A 162 19.08 -3.07 3.16
N ASP A 163 18.81 -4.23 2.57
CA ASP A 163 19.40 -4.60 1.27
C ASP A 163 18.46 -4.22 0.11
N TYR A 164 18.68 -3.02 -0.43
CA TYR A 164 17.90 -2.49 -1.55
C TYR A 164 18.26 -3.20 -2.85
N GLN A 165 17.25 -3.73 -3.55
CA GLN A 165 17.43 -4.45 -4.80
C GLN A 165 16.29 -4.20 -5.80
N TYR A 166 16.51 -4.65 -7.03
CA TYR A 166 15.49 -4.62 -8.09
C TYR A 166 14.29 -5.52 -7.76
N GLY A 167 13.08 -4.99 -7.96
CA GLY A 167 11.81 -5.60 -7.51
C GLY A 167 11.10 -6.48 -8.54
N GLY A 168 11.76 -6.75 -9.68
CA GLY A 168 11.30 -7.74 -10.65
C GLY A 168 10.80 -7.18 -11.97
N ALA A 169 10.14 -6.03 -12.01
CA ALA A 169 9.59 -5.42 -13.23
C ALA A 169 10.03 -3.96 -13.48
N SER A 170 10.25 -3.63 -14.76
CA SER A 170 10.63 -2.30 -15.25
C SER A 170 10.11 -2.05 -16.67
N ALA A 171 9.63 -0.85 -16.91
CA ALA A 171 9.15 -0.42 -18.22
C ALA A 171 10.24 0.27 -19.05
N GLY A 172 9.88 0.63 -20.29
CA GLY A 172 10.67 1.55 -21.10
C GLY A 172 10.58 2.99 -20.62
N PHE A 173 11.28 3.90 -21.31
CA PHE A 173 11.32 5.32 -20.97
C PHE A 173 10.27 6.13 -21.72
N TRP A 174 9.79 7.20 -21.08
CA TRP A 174 8.82 8.16 -21.63
C TRP A 174 9.15 9.59 -21.20
N GLY A 175 8.45 10.56 -21.79
CA GLY A 175 8.46 11.95 -21.34
C GLY A 175 9.85 12.60 -21.40
N GLU A 176 10.60 12.37 -22.47
CA GLU A 176 11.93 12.99 -22.64
C GLU A 176 11.81 14.52 -22.58
N ASN A 177 12.52 15.13 -21.63
CA ASN A 177 12.51 16.56 -21.31
C ASN A 177 11.16 17.15 -20.87
N GLU A 178 10.14 16.33 -20.63
CA GLU A 178 8.84 16.82 -20.16
C GLU A 178 8.94 17.30 -18.70
N PRO A 179 8.25 18.39 -18.32
CA PRO A 179 8.30 18.91 -16.95
C PRO A 179 7.54 18.04 -15.95
N SER A 180 6.68 17.16 -16.45
CA SER A 180 5.91 16.22 -15.66
C SER A 180 5.57 14.96 -16.47
N PHE A 181 5.22 13.88 -15.77
CA PHE A 181 4.70 12.68 -16.40
C PHE A 181 3.61 12.04 -15.54
N THR A 182 2.59 11.51 -16.21
CA THR A 182 1.43 10.87 -15.56
C THR A 182 1.28 9.45 -16.09
N LEU A 183 0.98 8.51 -15.19
CA LEU A 183 0.59 7.15 -15.53
C LEU A 183 -0.35 6.58 -14.48
N LYS A 184 -1.11 5.54 -14.84
CA LYS A 184 -1.71 4.65 -13.84
C LYS A 184 -0.82 3.45 -13.64
N LEU A 185 -0.67 3.05 -12.40
CA LEU A 185 0.07 1.88 -11.95
C LEU A 185 -0.90 0.92 -11.28
N ARG A 186 -0.78 -0.37 -11.60
CA ARG A 186 -1.54 -1.44 -10.94
C ARG A 186 -0.62 -2.59 -10.55
N LEU A 187 -0.77 -3.04 -9.30
CA LEU A 187 -0.29 -4.34 -8.81
C LEU A 187 -1.50 -5.27 -8.72
N GLU A 188 -1.42 -6.48 -9.26
CA GLU A 188 -2.53 -7.43 -9.21
C GLU A 188 -2.05 -8.87 -8.99
N ASP A 189 -2.87 -9.63 -8.27
CA ASP A 189 -2.73 -11.08 -8.14
C ASP A 189 -2.71 -11.75 -9.53
N ALA A 190 -1.74 -12.63 -9.75
CA ALA A 190 -1.60 -13.37 -10.99
C ALA A 190 -1.76 -14.90 -10.80
N GLY A 191 -2.30 -15.31 -9.65
CA GLY A 191 -2.46 -16.72 -9.29
C GLY A 191 -1.13 -17.36 -8.92
N VAL A 192 -0.94 -18.61 -9.32
CA VAL A 192 0.25 -19.39 -8.99
C VAL A 192 0.88 -20.02 -10.22
N ASP A 193 2.19 -20.30 -10.14
CA ASP A 193 2.89 -21.10 -11.15
C ASP A 193 2.61 -22.61 -11.01
N GLU A 194 3.26 -23.42 -11.85
CA GLU A 194 3.13 -24.89 -11.85
C GLU A 194 3.60 -25.56 -10.53
N ASN A 195 4.40 -24.86 -9.73
CA ASN A 195 4.90 -25.33 -8.43
C ASN A 195 4.11 -24.73 -7.26
N ASN A 196 2.98 -24.06 -7.55
CA ASN A 196 2.13 -23.39 -6.57
C ASN A 196 2.80 -22.18 -5.89
N ASN A 197 3.81 -21.57 -6.53
CA ASN A 197 4.39 -20.31 -6.06
C ASN A 197 3.50 -19.13 -6.50
N PRO A 198 3.19 -18.17 -5.62
CA PRO A 198 2.38 -17.02 -5.97
C PRO A 198 3.07 -16.13 -7.00
N LEU A 199 2.28 -15.58 -7.91
CA LEU A 199 2.71 -14.69 -8.98
C LEU A 199 2.06 -13.31 -8.82
N ILE A 200 2.78 -12.27 -9.24
CA ILE A 200 2.28 -10.90 -9.28
C ILE A 200 2.40 -10.35 -10.70
N LYS A 201 1.46 -9.46 -11.07
CA LYS A 201 1.59 -8.59 -12.23
C LYS A 201 1.81 -7.15 -11.81
N VAL A 202 2.68 -6.48 -12.56
CA VAL A 202 2.83 -5.03 -12.55
C VAL A 202 2.34 -4.53 -13.89
N ARG A 203 1.41 -3.57 -13.88
CA ARG A 203 0.77 -3.06 -15.09
C ARG A 203 0.75 -1.54 -15.10
N VAL A 204 0.75 -1.00 -16.30
CA VAL A 204 0.75 0.43 -16.56
C VAL A 204 -0.33 0.81 -17.57
N GLN A 205 -1.00 1.93 -17.36
CA GLN A 205 -1.83 2.59 -18.36
C GLN A 205 -1.31 4.02 -18.55
N LEU A 206 -0.87 4.34 -19.77
CA LEU A 206 -0.40 5.68 -20.11
C LEU A 206 -1.58 6.57 -20.57
N PRO A 207 -1.43 7.91 -20.52
CA PRO A 207 -2.41 8.83 -21.06
C PRO A 207 -2.79 8.49 -22.50
N GLY A 208 -4.10 8.38 -22.77
CA GLY A 208 -4.64 8.01 -24.07
C GLY A 208 -4.72 6.51 -24.35
N TRP A 209 -4.24 5.64 -23.46
CA TRP A 209 -4.45 4.19 -23.57
C TRP A 209 -5.79 3.78 -22.97
N THR A 210 -6.45 2.81 -23.60
CA THR A 210 -7.73 2.26 -23.13
C THR A 210 -7.57 1.23 -22.03
N ASP A 211 -6.47 0.49 -22.05
CA ASP A 211 -6.26 -0.70 -21.22
C ASP A 211 -4.91 -0.64 -20.50
N PHE A 212 -4.82 -1.35 -19.37
CA PHE A 212 -3.55 -1.63 -18.71
C PHE A 212 -2.74 -2.65 -19.51
N VAL A 213 -1.44 -2.39 -19.65
CA VAL A 213 -0.49 -3.34 -20.25
C VAL A 213 0.50 -3.83 -19.22
N ASP A 214 1.01 -5.04 -19.43
CA ASP A 214 1.98 -5.65 -18.52
C ASP A 214 3.36 -4.96 -18.65
N VAL A 215 3.96 -4.67 -17.50
CA VAL A 215 5.33 -4.16 -17.41
C VAL A 215 6.28 -5.34 -17.37
N TRP A 216 7.27 -5.39 -18.25
CA TRP A 216 8.14 -6.55 -18.38
C TRP A 216 9.15 -6.69 -17.23
N PRO A 217 9.48 -7.92 -16.78
CA PRO A 217 8.70 -9.16 -16.91
C PRO A 217 7.42 -9.11 -16.05
N SER A 218 6.31 -9.65 -16.57
CA SER A 218 5.04 -9.80 -15.84
C SER A 218 4.16 -10.85 -16.56
N PRO A 219 3.49 -11.77 -15.83
CA PRO A 219 3.64 -12.01 -14.40
C PRO A 219 5.03 -12.56 -14.05
N PHE A 220 5.43 -12.41 -12.78
CA PHE A 220 6.66 -12.98 -12.24
C PHE A 220 6.44 -13.46 -10.80
N ALA A 221 7.42 -14.20 -10.26
CA ALA A 221 7.36 -14.69 -8.88
C ALA A 221 7.12 -13.53 -7.91
N MET A 222 6.08 -13.65 -7.08
CA MET A 222 5.72 -12.60 -6.14
C MET A 222 6.87 -12.37 -5.15
N PRO A 223 7.39 -11.14 -5.02
CA PRO A 223 8.48 -10.84 -4.10
C PRO A 223 8.11 -11.19 -2.65
N GLN A 224 9.09 -11.63 -1.87
CA GLN A 224 8.87 -12.08 -0.49
C GLN A 224 8.15 -11.01 0.34
N MET A 225 8.51 -9.73 0.19
CA MET A 225 7.87 -8.63 0.92
C MET A 225 6.38 -8.51 0.61
N VAL A 226 5.98 -8.68 -0.65
CA VAL A 226 4.55 -8.68 -1.03
C VAL A 226 3.84 -9.89 -0.42
N GLN A 227 4.47 -11.07 -0.42
CA GLN A 227 3.90 -12.26 0.22
C GLN A 227 3.73 -12.07 1.73
N SER A 228 4.71 -11.48 2.41
CA SER A 228 4.64 -11.17 3.84
C SER A 228 3.46 -10.24 4.13
N VAL A 229 3.30 -9.16 3.36
CA VAL A 229 2.19 -8.22 3.52
C VAL A 229 0.84 -8.89 3.26
N ALA A 230 0.76 -9.71 2.21
CA ALA A 230 -0.47 -10.43 1.85
C ALA A 230 -0.92 -11.42 2.94
N GLN A 231 0.02 -12.09 3.62
CA GLN A 231 -0.27 -13.16 4.57
C GLN A 231 -0.36 -12.70 6.02
N GLN A 232 0.44 -11.71 6.41
CA GLN A 232 0.65 -11.30 7.80
C GLN A 232 0.19 -9.86 8.06
N GLY A 233 -0.35 -9.18 7.05
CA GLY A 233 -0.64 -7.76 7.11
C GLY A 233 0.59 -6.89 6.90
N GLY A 234 0.42 -5.58 6.92
CA GLY A 234 1.45 -4.63 6.54
C GLY A 234 0.93 -3.20 6.54
N LEU A 235 1.70 -2.32 5.94
CA LEU A 235 1.25 -0.99 5.56
C LEU A 235 1.30 -0.87 4.04
N LEU A 236 0.29 -0.23 3.48
CA LEU A 236 0.29 0.28 2.12
C LEU A 236 0.49 1.79 2.19
N SER A 237 1.50 2.32 1.52
CA SER A 237 1.81 3.76 1.52
C SER A 237 1.80 4.34 0.12
N LEU A 238 1.44 5.62 0.03
CA LEU A 238 1.87 6.49 -1.05
C LEU A 238 3.16 7.20 -0.65
N PHE A 239 4.03 7.54 -1.59
CA PHE A 239 5.28 8.24 -1.26
C PHE A 239 5.78 9.14 -2.38
N ASN A 240 6.60 10.13 -2.00
CA ASN A 240 7.40 10.96 -2.88
C ASN A 240 8.79 11.20 -2.25
N VAL A 241 9.84 10.72 -2.91
CA VAL A 241 11.17 10.57 -2.33
C VAL A 241 12.24 11.02 -3.31
N ALA A 242 13.14 11.89 -2.86
CA ALA A 242 14.48 12.03 -3.41
C ALA A 242 15.41 12.76 -2.44
N GLY A 243 16.71 12.45 -2.51
CA GLY A 243 17.77 13.24 -1.87
C GLY A 243 18.12 14.52 -2.63
N PHE A 244 17.12 15.37 -2.96
CA PHE A 244 17.30 16.57 -3.76
C PHE A 244 16.94 17.85 -2.99
N THR A 245 17.75 18.90 -3.14
CA THR A 245 17.69 20.11 -2.31
C THR A 245 17.32 21.39 -3.07
N GLY A 246 16.80 21.29 -4.31
CA GLY A 246 16.37 22.46 -5.08
C GLY A 246 15.00 23.02 -4.67
N ASP A 247 14.71 24.26 -5.09
CA ASP A 247 13.46 24.97 -4.80
C ASP A 247 12.90 25.63 -6.08
N PRO A 248 11.63 25.40 -6.47
CA PRO A 248 10.64 24.51 -5.85
C PRO A 248 11.00 23.01 -5.90
N GLN A 249 10.52 22.26 -4.92
CA GLN A 249 10.63 20.81 -4.86
C GLN A 249 9.65 20.12 -5.82
N PRO A 250 10.01 18.97 -6.43
CA PRO A 250 9.06 18.14 -7.16
C PRO A 250 7.82 17.76 -6.33
N VAL A 251 6.69 17.59 -7.02
CA VAL A 251 5.40 17.24 -6.40
C VAL A 251 4.86 15.99 -7.07
N ALA A 252 4.52 15.00 -6.26
CA ALA A 252 3.77 13.83 -6.71
C ALA A 252 2.30 14.02 -6.38
N SER A 253 1.43 13.90 -7.39
CA SER A 253 -0.01 13.95 -7.26
C SER A 253 -0.60 12.57 -7.48
N PHE A 254 -1.52 12.17 -6.61
CA PHE A 254 -2.24 10.91 -6.67
C PHE A 254 -3.72 11.23 -6.86
N ALA A 255 -4.31 10.80 -7.98
CA ALA A 255 -5.72 11.13 -8.27
C ALA A 255 -6.69 10.25 -7.47
N TYR A 256 -6.29 9.02 -7.15
CA TYR A 256 -7.05 8.12 -6.30
C TYR A 256 -6.16 6.98 -5.82
N ILE A 257 -6.64 6.22 -4.84
CA ILE A 257 -6.22 4.84 -4.63
C ILE A 257 -7.44 3.93 -4.69
N ARG A 258 -7.28 2.78 -5.37
CA ARG A 258 -8.31 1.75 -5.47
C ARG A 258 -7.75 0.41 -5.03
N LEU A 259 -8.43 -0.23 -4.10
CA LEU A 259 -8.06 -1.49 -3.50
C LEU A 259 -9.19 -2.49 -3.71
N GLU A 260 -8.89 -3.67 -4.26
CA GLU A 260 -9.86 -4.75 -4.42
C GLU A 260 -9.38 -6.00 -3.69
N ASN A 261 -10.26 -6.65 -2.93
CA ASN A 261 -9.97 -7.86 -2.16
C ASN A 261 -8.75 -7.70 -1.23
N ILE A 262 -8.59 -6.50 -0.66
CA ILE A 262 -7.61 -6.19 0.37
C ILE A 262 -8.37 -6.07 1.69
N ARG A 263 -7.93 -6.76 2.74
CA ARG A 263 -8.46 -6.61 4.10
C ARG A 263 -7.68 -5.51 4.80
N LEU A 264 -8.34 -4.41 5.15
CA LEU A 264 -7.75 -3.29 5.90
C LEU A 264 -8.01 -3.46 7.39
N ALA A 265 -7.20 -2.83 8.24
CA ALA A 265 -7.54 -2.72 9.66
C ALA A 265 -8.78 -1.82 9.83
N GLY A 266 -9.44 -1.92 10.99
CA GLY A 266 -10.58 -1.07 11.30
C GLY A 266 -10.21 0.41 11.28
N ALA A 267 -11.07 1.23 10.66
CA ALA A 267 -10.99 2.69 10.79
C ALA A 267 -11.41 3.14 12.21
N LEU A 268 -12.15 2.30 12.92
CA LEU A 268 -12.50 2.48 14.32
C LEU A 268 -11.37 1.96 15.20
N GLU A 269 -10.96 2.76 16.17
CA GLU A 269 -10.05 2.31 17.21
C GLU A 269 -10.68 1.13 17.97
N GLY A 270 -9.92 0.05 18.15
CA GLY A 270 -10.38 -1.17 18.81
C GLY A 270 -11.11 -2.18 17.91
N ASP A 271 -11.38 -1.88 16.64
CA ASP A 271 -11.82 -2.84 15.63
C ASP A 271 -10.59 -3.59 15.08
N VAL A 272 -10.22 -4.64 15.80
CA VAL A 272 -8.98 -5.41 15.65
C VAL A 272 -9.05 -6.32 14.45
N ASP A 273 -10.23 -6.85 14.12
CA ASP A 273 -10.42 -7.73 12.97
C ASP A 273 -10.82 -7.00 11.66
N GLY A 274 -11.12 -5.69 11.76
CA GLY A 274 -11.41 -4.80 10.64
C GLY A 274 -12.82 -4.99 10.05
N ASN A 275 -13.75 -5.55 10.82
CA ASN A 275 -15.11 -5.82 10.34
C ASN A 275 -16.05 -4.61 10.42
N GLY A 276 -15.60 -3.49 11.00
CA GLY A 276 -16.35 -2.24 11.16
C GLY A 276 -17.17 -2.16 12.45
N CYS A 277 -17.08 -3.15 13.33
CA CYS A 277 -17.74 -3.21 14.64
C CYS A 277 -16.69 -3.49 15.71
N VAL A 278 -16.77 -2.81 16.84
CA VAL A 278 -15.94 -3.14 18.01
C VAL A 278 -16.74 -4.03 18.95
N ASP A 279 -16.46 -5.32 18.99
CA ASP A 279 -17.24 -6.29 19.78
C ASP A 279 -16.38 -7.32 20.54
N ASP A 280 -17.02 -8.41 20.97
CA ASP A 280 -16.36 -9.45 21.75
C ASP A 280 -15.34 -10.26 20.92
N ALA A 281 -15.44 -10.28 19.59
CA ALA A 281 -14.43 -10.88 18.73
C ALA A 281 -13.11 -10.10 18.78
N ASP A 282 -13.16 -8.76 18.76
CA ASP A 282 -11.97 -7.91 18.92
C ASP A 282 -11.36 -8.09 20.31
N LEU A 283 -12.21 -8.07 21.33
CA LEU A 283 -11.81 -8.27 22.71
C LEU A 283 -11.08 -9.61 22.91
N LEU A 284 -11.62 -10.69 22.34
CA LEU A 284 -11.01 -12.01 22.40
C LEU A 284 -9.70 -12.06 21.62
N THR A 285 -9.59 -11.34 20.51
CA THR A 285 -8.35 -11.25 19.73
C THR A 285 -7.22 -10.63 20.55
N VAL A 286 -7.49 -9.52 21.26
CA VAL A 286 -6.51 -8.93 22.19
C VAL A 286 -6.15 -9.89 23.31
N LEU A 287 -7.15 -10.53 23.94
CA LEU A 287 -6.89 -11.46 25.05
C LEU A 287 -6.08 -12.70 24.63
N PHE A 288 -6.23 -13.20 23.40
CA PHE A 288 -5.42 -14.30 22.89
C PHE A 288 -3.99 -13.87 22.54
N ALA A 289 -3.79 -12.61 22.17
CA ALA A 289 -2.48 -12.04 21.89
C ALA A 289 -1.79 -11.45 23.14
N PHE A 290 -2.45 -11.44 24.29
CA PHE A 290 -1.96 -10.78 25.50
C PHE A 290 -0.55 -11.24 25.92
N GLY A 291 0.33 -10.27 26.16
CA GLY A 291 1.74 -10.47 26.47
C GLY A 291 2.64 -10.79 25.26
N SER A 292 2.08 -10.82 24.04
CA SER A 292 2.87 -10.84 22.82
C SER A 292 3.41 -9.45 22.50
N GLY A 293 4.36 -9.37 21.57
CA GLY A 293 4.88 -8.11 21.08
C GLY A 293 5.39 -8.25 19.65
N GLY A 294 5.80 -7.12 19.08
CA GLY A 294 6.29 -7.03 17.71
C GLY A 294 5.47 -6.09 16.84
N GLU A 295 5.88 -6.02 15.58
CA GLU A 295 5.36 -5.04 14.61
C GLU A 295 4.02 -5.47 14.02
N LEU A 296 3.15 -4.48 13.77
CA LEU A 296 1.91 -4.64 13.02
C LEU A 296 1.01 -5.75 13.59
N GLN A 297 0.96 -5.87 14.92
CA GLN A 297 0.01 -6.72 15.60
C GLN A 297 -1.33 -5.97 15.66
N PRO A 298 -2.42 -6.48 15.04
CA PRO A 298 -3.72 -5.80 15.11
C PRO A 298 -4.21 -5.64 16.55
N ALA A 299 -3.81 -6.56 17.44
CA ALA A 299 -4.14 -6.54 18.85
C ALA A 299 -3.33 -5.52 19.69
N ASP A 300 -2.23 -4.98 19.15
CA ASP A 300 -1.49 -3.84 19.71
C ASP A 300 -2.17 -2.57 19.21
N VAL A 301 -3.29 -2.24 19.87
CA VAL A 301 -4.22 -1.18 19.49
C VAL A 301 -3.58 0.19 19.71
N ASN A 302 -2.80 0.33 20.78
CA ASN A 302 -2.15 1.59 21.13
C ASN A 302 -0.80 1.80 20.39
N LYS A 303 -0.28 0.76 19.71
CA LYS A 303 0.93 0.74 18.91
C LYS A 303 2.20 1.01 19.73
N ASP A 304 2.27 0.44 20.93
CA ASP A 304 3.45 0.52 21.81
C ASP A 304 4.35 -0.72 21.76
N CYS A 305 4.04 -1.63 20.81
CA CYS A 305 4.80 -2.83 20.46
C CYS A 305 4.59 -4.01 21.42
N VAL A 306 3.71 -3.88 22.40
CA VAL A 306 3.36 -4.95 23.35
C VAL A 306 1.84 -4.99 23.49
N VAL A 307 1.26 -6.19 23.39
CA VAL A 307 -0.17 -6.37 23.66
C VAL A 307 -0.38 -6.53 25.16
N ASP A 308 -0.95 -5.53 25.82
CA ASP A 308 -1.17 -5.55 27.27
C ASP A 308 -2.55 -5.01 27.71
N ASP A 309 -2.67 -4.63 28.98
CA ASP A 309 -3.93 -4.14 29.54
C ASP A 309 -4.34 -2.77 28.97
N ALA A 310 -3.40 -1.98 28.44
CA ALA A 310 -3.70 -0.74 27.75
C ALA A 310 -4.48 -1.01 26.46
N ASP A 311 -4.07 -1.98 25.64
CA ASP A 311 -4.81 -2.36 24.41
C ASP A 311 -6.19 -2.92 24.73
N LEU A 312 -6.26 -3.75 25.77
CA LEU A 312 -7.50 -4.31 26.25
C LEU A 312 -8.49 -3.21 26.66
N LEU A 313 -7.99 -2.20 27.36
CA LEU A 313 -8.80 -1.04 27.77
C LEU A 313 -9.23 -0.20 26.56
N SER A 314 -8.37 -0.03 25.55
CA SER A 314 -8.72 0.67 24.31
C SER A 314 -9.91 0.02 23.61
N VAL A 315 -9.91 -1.30 23.43
CA VAL A 315 -11.06 -2.04 22.87
C VAL A 315 -12.30 -1.87 23.76
N LEU A 316 -12.17 -2.02 25.08
CA LEU A 316 -13.31 -1.91 26.00
C LEU A 316 -13.93 -0.51 26.03
N PHE A 317 -13.15 0.55 25.85
CA PHE A 317 -13.68 1.92 25.76
C PHE A 317 -14.46 2.17 24.47
N GLN A 318 -14.15 1.42 23.40
CA GLN A 318 -14.79 1.54 22.10
C GLN A 318 -15.88 0.48 21.87
N PHE A 319 -16.09 -0.42 22.84
CA PHE A 319 -17.00 -1.57 22.71
C PHE A 319 -18.43 -1.16 22.35
N GLY A 320 -18.96 -1.76 21.28
CA GLY A 320 -20.28 -1.49 20.71
C GLY A 320 -20.33 -0.36 19.69
N ASN A 321 -19.19 0.25 19.33
CA ASN A 321 -19.13 1.24 18.25
C ASN A 321 -19.12 0.57 16.87
N GLY A 322 -19.74 1.24 15.88
CA GLY A 322 -19.79 0.76 14.48
C GLY A 322 -20.91 -0.22 14.15
N CYS A 323 -21.56 -0.79 15.17
CA CYS A 323 -22.61 -1.81 15.07
C CYS A 323 -24.02 -1.26 14.75
#